data_AF-A0A950Z245-F1
#
_entry.id   AF-A0A950Z245-F1
#
_cell.length_a   1.000
_cell.length_b   1.000
_cell.length_c   1.000
_cell.angle_alpha   90.00
_cell.angle_beta   90.00
_cell.angle_gamma   90.00
#
_symmetry.space_group_name_H-M   'P 1'
#
loop_
_entity.id
_entity.type
_entity.pdbx_description
1 polymer ?
#
loop_
_entity_poly.entity_id
_entity_poly.type
_entity_poly.pdbx_seq_one_letter_code
_entity_poly.pdbx_strand_id
1 'polypeptide(L)'
;MTLESFIRYGSLWTLILGVLSLAFAVRNYRRQVNAQIFFEIAGRYHEILRSFPVREWISRLNPKDEVSMSPELTSGVLRYLAIVHFAFVLHELRYLSKDLWKLLQAEHYRTLATPLFVHEWNTLRVEFTFFPTFLAYVDSIQRGPARLNPDMAILRGIAAIGAWRSFRRKPSAAHRDSSVGSDFPR
;
A
#
# COMPACT_ATOMS: atom_id res chain seq x y z
N MET A 1 24.04 21.19 49.04
CA MET A 1 23.85 21.04 47.57
C MET A 1 24.22 22.36 46.92
N THR A 2 25.23 22.38 46.05
CA THR A 2 25.74 23.63 45.45
C THR A 2 24.86 24.05 44.26
N LEU A 3 24.73 25.36 44.02
CA LEU A 3 23.94 25.96 42.94
C LEU A 3 24.27 25.36 41.56
N GLU A 4 25.53 25.00 41.33
CA GLU A 4 26.02 24.34 40.12
C GLU A 4 25.39 22.96 39.89
N SER A 5 25.14 22.21 40.97
CA SER A 5 24.45 20.92 40.88
C SER A 5 23.00 21.13 40.45
N PHE A 6 22.34 22.17 40.97
CA PHE A 6 20.96 22.50 40.61
C PHE A 6 20.82 22.90 39.13
N ILE A 7 21.74 23.71 38.61
CA ILE A 7 21.78 24.10 37.20
C ILE A 7 22.06 22.89 36.30
N ARG A 8 23.00 22.02 36.70
CA ARG A 8 23.35 20.80 35.96
C ARG A 8 22.22 19.77 35.93
N TYR A 9 21.47 19.62 37.02
CA TYR A 9 20.28 18.77 37.03
C TYR A 9 19.13 19.39 36.22
N GLY A 10 18.96 20.72 36.29
CA GLY A 10 17.95 21.44 35.50
C GLY A 10 18.13 21.27 33.99
N SER A 11 19.36 21.37 33.48
CA SER A 11 19.64 21.20 32.04
C SER A 11 19.45 19.75 31.56
N LEU A 12 19.71 18.76 32.40
CA LEU A 12 19.39 17.37 32.10
C LEU A 12 17.87 17.15 32.01
N TRP A 13 17.11 17.74 32.92
CA TRP A 13 15.64 17.66 32.89
C TRP A 13 15.05 18.33 31.66
N THR A 14 15.52 19.51 31.26
CA THR A 14 15.03 20.17 30.04
C THR A 14 15.39 19.38 28.78
N LEU A 15 16.57 18.77 28.74
CA LEU A 15 16.96 17.87 27.64
C LEU A 15 16.04 16.64 27.57
N ILE A 16 15.79 15.98 28.70
CA ILE A 16 14.89 14.83 28.78
C ILE A 16 13.47 15.23 28.33
N LEU A 17 12.95 16.34 28.86
CA LEU A 17 11.62 16.84 28.49
C LEU A 17 11.54 17.24 27.02
N GLY A 18 12.60 17.82 26.46
CA GLY A 18 12.69 18.15 25.03
C GLY A 18 12.63 16.90 24.15
N VAL A 19 13.39 15.87 24.49
CA VAL A 19 13.38 14.58 23.77
C VAL A 19 12.02 13.90 23.89
N LEU A 20 11.42 13.87 25.08
CA LEU A 20 10.08 13.31 25.30
C LEU A 20 9.03 14.06 24.48
N SER A 21 9.06 15.40 24.51
CA SER A 21 8.11 16.23 23.77
C SER A 21 8.21 15.99 22.27
N LEU A 22 9.43 15.88 21.74
CA LEU A 22 9.65 15.53 20.33
C LEU A 22 9.10 14.14 20.00
N ALA A 23 9.36 13.15 20.85
CA ALA A 23 8.84 11.79 20.65
C ALA A 23 7.30 11.76 20.65
N PHE A 24 6.66 12.48 21.57
CA PHE A 24 5.20 12.63 21.61
C PHE A 24 4.66 13.36 20.37
N ALA A 25 5.33 14.43 19.93
CA ALA A 25 4.94 15.18 18.74
C ALA A 25 4.98 14.29 17.49
N VAL A 26 6.07 13.52 17.30
CA VAL A 26 6.21 12.58 16.18
C VAL A 26 5.12 11.50 16.25
N ARG A 27 4.86 10.93 17.43
CA ARG A 27 3.81 9.92 17.62
C ARG A 27 2.42 10.46 17.27
N ASN A 28 2.09 11.65 17.76
CA ASN A 28 0.79 12.29 17.51
C ASN A 28 0.63 12.68 16.04
N TYR A 29 1.66 13.25 15.42
CA TYR A 29 1.67 13.58 14.01
C TYR A 29 1.40 12.33 13.15
N ARG A 30 2.11 11.22 13.41
CA ARG A 30 1.86 9.96 12.69
C ARG A 30 0.44 9.46 12.88
N ARG A 31 -0.13 9.57 14.08
CA ARG A 31 -1.51 9.15 14.36
C ARG A 31 -2.53 10.02 13.61
N GLN A 32 -2.32 11.34 13.56
CA GLN A 32 -3.18 12.27 12.85
C GLN A 32 -3.17 12.00 11.33
N VAL A 33 -1.99 11.86 10.73
CA VAL A 33 -1.86 11.55 9.29
C VAL A 33 -2.55 10.23 8.95
N ASN A 34 -2.40 9.19 9.79
CA ASN A 34 -3.08 7.92 9.58
C ASN A 34 -4.61 8.05 9.66
N ALA A 35 -5.13 8.83 10.62
CA ALA A 35 -6.56 9.08 10.73
C ALA A 35 -7.09 9.83 9.50
N GLN A 36 -6.36 10.83 9.01
CA GLN A 36 -6.75 11.59 7.82
C GLN A 36 -6.79 10.69 6.57
N ILE A 37 -5.76 9.87 6.36
CA ILE A 37 -5.74 8.91 5.24
C ILE A 37 -6.92 7.92 5.36
N PHE A 38 -7.21 7.43 6.56
CA PHE A 38 -8.35 6.55 6.79
C PHE A 38 -9.68 7.23 6.43
N PHE A 39 -9.91 8.46 6.88
CA PHE A 39 -11.14 9.19 6.57
C PHE A 39 -11.30 9.45 5.08
N GLU A 40 -10.22 9.83 4.38
CA GLU A 40 -10.23 10.03 2.93
C GLU A 40 -10.58 8.72 2.19
N ILE A 41 -9.93 7.61 2.54
CA ILE A 41 -10.20 6.30 1.94
C ILE A 41 -11.63 5.85 2.24
N ALA A 42 -12.09 6.01 3.49
CA ALA A 42 -13.45 5.68 3.90
C ALA A 42 -14.51 6.53 3.17
N GLY A 43 -14.22 7.81 2.95
CA GLY A 43 -15.07 8.71 2.16
C GLY A 43 -15.23 8.22 0.73
N ARG A 44 -14.13 7.86 0.06
CA ARG A 44 -14.17 7.29 -1.29
C ARG A 44 -14.92 5.95 -1.35
N TYR A 45 -14.75 5.10 -0.33
CA TYR A 45 -15.55 3.87 -0.23
C TYR A 45 -17.04 4.20 -0.11
N HIS A 46 -17.42 5.18 0.71
CA HIS A 46 -18.80 5.59 0.88
C HIS A 46 -19.41 6.14 -0.43
N GLU A 47 -18.65 6.93 -1.19
CA GLU A 47 -19.07 7.42 -2.50
C GLU A 47 -19.30 6.29 -3.50
N ILE A 48 -18.39 5.31 -3.55
CA ILE A 48 -18.58 4.12 -4.40
C ILE A 48 -19.84 3.38 -3.99
N LEU A 49 -20.00 3.09 -2.70
CA LEU A 49 -21.18 2.38 -2.16
C LEU A 49 -22.49 3.08 -2.53
N ARG A 50 -22.50 4.41 -2.55
CA ARG A 50 -23.69 5.19 -2.92
C ARG A 50 -23.98 5.13 -4.42
N SER A 51 -22.94 5.03 -5.26
CA SER A 51 -23.07 4.90 -6.71
C SER A 51 -23.30 3.46 -7.17
N PHE A 52 -22.99 2.49 -6.33
CA PHE A 52 -23.11 1.07 -6.64
C PHE A 52 -24.57 0.65 -6.50
N PRO A 53 -25.12 -0.12 -7.46
CA PRO A 53 -26.49 -0.57 -7.33
C PRO A 53 -26.58 -1.56 -6.14
N VAL A 54 -27.36 -1.14 -5.13
CA VAL A 54 -27.33 -1.68 -3.76
C VAL A 54 -27.72 -3.16 -3.72
N ARG A 55 -28.62 -3.58 -4.61
CA ARG A 55 -29.12 -4.96 -4.67
C ARG A 55 -28.01 -5.92 -5.09
N GLU A 56 -27.19 -5.52 -6.04
CA GLU A 56 -26.06 -6.24 -6.59
C GLU A 56 -24.91 -6.27 -5.56
N TRP A 57 -24.67 -5.14 -4.88
CA TRP A 57 -23.70 -5.08 -3.79
C TRP A 57 -24.06 -5.95 -2.58
N ILE A 58 -25.35 -6.12 -2.28
CA ILE A 58 -25.81 -7.04 -1.23
C ILE A 58 -25.77 -8.48 -1.74
N SER A 59 -26.16 -8.73 -2.99
CA SER A 59 -26.14 -10.07 -3.59
C SER A 59 -24.74 -10.71 -3.61
N ARG A 60 -23.66 -9.91 -3.67
CA ARG A 60 -22.28 -10.43 -3.55
C ARG A 60 -22.01 -11.18 -2.24
N LEU A 61 -22.80 -10.93 -1.20
CA LEU A 61 -22.68 -11.60 0.11
C LEU A 61 -23.33 -13.00 0.10
N ASN A 62 -24.18 -13.28 -0.89
CA ASN A 62 -24.86 -14.56 -1.06
C ASN A 62 -24.32 -15.29 -2.30
N PRO A 63 -23.57 -16.39 -2.12
CA PRO A 63 -23.01 -17.16 -3.25
C PRO A 63 -24.05 -17.79 -4.19
N LYS A 64 -25.34 -17.77 -3.83
CA LYS A 64 -26.44 -18.40 -4.57
C LYS A 64 -27.19 -17.43 -5.48
N ASP A 65 -26.95 -16.12 -5.35
CA ASP A 65 -27.64 -15.13 -6.16
C ASP A 65 -26.92 -15.02 -7.51
N GLU A 66 -27.67 -15.22 -8.60
CA GLU A 66 -27.16 -15.04 -9.96
C GLU A 66 -26.96 -13.54 -10.20
N VAL A 67 -25.71 -13.09 -10.16
CA VAL A 67 -25.38 -11.67 -10.34
C VAL A 67 -25.52 -11.34 -11.82
N SER A 68 -26.57 -10.61 -12.18
CA SER A 68 -26.75 -10.06 -13.53
C SER A 68 -25.64 -9.06 -13.80
N MET A 69 -24.72 -9.41 -14.69
CA MET A 69 -23.60 -8.54 -15.04
C MET A 69 -24.07 -7.39 -15.92
N SER A 70 -23.87 -6.17 -15.43
CA SER A 70 -24.19 -4.94 -16.15
C SER A 70 -22.96 -4.05 -16.31
N PRO A 71 -22.87 -3.21 -17.35
CA PRO A 71 -21.77 -2.27 -17.51
C PRO A 71 -21.57 -1.33 -16.31
N GLU A 72 -22.66 -0.97 -15.63
CA GLU A 72 -22.63 -0.15 -14.40
C GLU A 72 -21.96 -0.90 -13.25
N LEU A 73 -22.19 -2.21 -13.15
CA LEU A 73 -21.57 -3.08 -12.17
C LEU A 73 -20.06 -3.18 -12.40
N THR A 74 -19.64 -3.45 -13.65
CA THR A 74 -18.23 -3.49 -14.04
C THR A 74 -17.53 -2.17 -13.74
N SER A 75 -18.17 -1.04 -14.04
CA SER A 75 -17.66 0.31 -13.70
C SER A 75 -17.50 0.50 -12.19
N GLY A 76 -18.48 0.04 -11.39
CA GLY A 76 -18.39 0.06 -9.94
C GLY A 76 -17.23 -0.78 -9.41
N VAL A 77 -17.03 -1.99 -9.95
CA VAL A 77 -15.92 -2.88 -9.58
C VAL A 77 -14.58 -2.26 -9.92
N LEU A 78 -14.45 -1.65 -11.11
CA LEU A 78 -13.23 -0.94 -11.52
C LEU A 78 -12.91 0.22 -10.55
N ARG A 79 -13.91 1.02 -10.17
CA ARG A 79 -13.71 2.11 -9.19
C ARG A 79 -13.24 1.56 -7.84
N TYR A 80 -13.82 0.45 -7.38
CA TYR A 80 -13.40 -0.18 -6.14
C TYR A 80 -11.94 -0.66 -6.24
N LEU A 81 -11.58 -1.36 -7.33
CA LEU A 81 -10.21 -1.83 -7.58
C LEU A 81 -9.20 -0.68 -7.60
N ALA A 82 -9.58 0.49 -8.14
CA ALA A 82 -8.74 1.68 -8.09
C ALA A 82 -8.46 2.15 -6.65
N ILE A 83 -9.46 2.12 -5.75
CA ILE A 83 -9.25 2.44 -4.32
C ILE A 83 -8.31 1.43 -3.67
N VAL A 84 -8.53 0.14 -3.90
CA VAL A 84 -7.65 -0.92 -3.37
C VAL A 84 -6.21 -0.71 -3.86
N HIS A 85 -6.04 -0.39 -5.14
CA HIS A 85 -4.74 -0.06 -5.71
C HIS A 85 -4.08 1.13 -5.00
N PHE A 86 -4.79 2.24 -4.80
CA PHE A 86 -4.25 3.39 -4.06
C PHE A 86 -3.89 3.03 -2.61
N ALA A 87 -4.74 2.28 -1.91
CA ALA A 87 -4.45 1.81 -0.56
C ALA A 87 -3.21 0.90 -0.52
N PHE A 88 -3.07 0.00 -1.50
CA PHE A 88 -1.91 -0.86 -1.66
C PHE A 88 -0.62 -0.06 -1.90
N VAL A 89 -0.66 0.94 -2.80
CA VAL A 89 0.50 1.82 -3.05
C VAL A 89 0.87 2.62 -1.81
N LEU A 90 -0.10 3.16 -1.07
CA LEU A 90 0.16 3.87 0.18
C LEU A 90 0.78 2.97 1.26
N HIS A 91 0.44 1.67 1.26
CA HIS A 91 1.10 0.70 2.12
C HIS A 91 2.55 0.45 1.71
N GLU A 92 2.80 0.20 0.43
CA GLU A 92 4.14 -0.05 -0.12
C GLU A 92 5.08 1.14 0.15
N LEU A 93 4.55 2.37 0.05
CA LEU A 93 5.25 3.60 0.36
C LEU A 93 5.37 3.91 1.86
N ARG A 94 4.85 3.04 2.75
CA ARG A 94 4.90 3.16 4.22
C ARG A 94 4.16 4.38 4.80
N TYR A 95 3.23 4.97 4.06
CA TYR A 95 2.34 6.01 4.58
C TYR A 95 1.26 5.43 5.51
N LEU A 96 0.86 4.18 5.28
CA LEU A 96 -0.06 3.47 6.17
C LEU A 96 0.68 2.80 7.33
N SER A 97 0.18 3.02 8.54
CA SER A 97 0.55 2.23 9.71
C SER A 97 0.19 0.76 9.50
N LYS A 98 0.93 -0.14 10.17
CA LYS A 98 0.70 -1.59 10.07
C LYS A 98 -0.72 -1.99 10.47
N ASP A 99 -1.26 -1.33 11.50
CA ASP A 99 -2.60 -1.64 12.03
C ASP A 99 -3.69 -1.18 11.05
N LEU A 100 -3.55 0.01 10.48
CA LEU A 100 -4.46 0.51 9.45
C LEU A 100 -4.42 -0.36 8.19
N TRP A 101 -3.23 -0.80 7.78
CA TRP A 101 -3.10 -1.73 6.65
C TRP A 101 -3.80 -3.06 6.93
N LYS A 102 -3.63 -3.66 8.12
CA LYS A 102 -4.33 -4.91 8.47
C LYS A 102 -5.85 -4.78 8.36
N LEU A 103 -6.40 -3.65 8.80
CA LEU A 103 -7.83 -3.36 8.68
C LEU A 103 -8.29 -3.31 7.22
N LEU A 104 -7.60 -2.53 6.38
CA LEU A 104 -7.91 -2.41 4.95
C LEU A 104 -7.72 -3.75 4.23
N GLN A 105 -6.66 -4.47 4.56
CA GLN A 105 -6.37 -5.77 3.98
C GLN A 105 -7.48 -6.79 4.29
N ALA A 106 -8.03 -6.80 5.51
CA ALA A 106 -9.16 -7.66 5.85
C ALA A 106 -10.41 -7.33 4.99
N GLU A 107 -10.66 -6.05 4.71
CA GLU A 107 -11.73 -5.63 3.81
C GLU A 107 -11.46 -6.08 2.37
N HIS A 108 -10.23 -5.89 1.87
CA HIS A 108 -9.81 -6.36 0.56
C HIS A 108 -10.02 -7.88 0.42
N TYR A 109 -9.63 -8.68 1.42
CA TYR A 109 -9.87 -10.12 1.43
C TYR A 109 -11.36 -10.46 1.36
N ARG A 110 -12.19 -9.78 2.18
CA ARG A 110 -13.62 -10.04 2.22
C ARG A 110 -14.31 -9.71 0.90
N THR A 111 -13.90 -8.64 0.22
CA THR A 111 -14.57 -8.16 -0.99
C THR A 111 -13.99 -8.79 -2.27
N LEU A 112 -12.67 -8.79 -2.44
CA LEU A 112 -12.04 -9.27 -3.67
C LEU A 112 -12.14 -10.79 -3.87
N ALA A 113 -12.34 -11.55 -2.78
CA ALA A 113 -12.56 -12.99 -2.85
C ALA A 113 -14.01 -13.37 -3.20
N THR A 114 -14.92 -12.41 -3.36
CA THR A 114 -16.30 -12.70 -3.74
C THR A 114 -16.40 -13.12 -5.21
N PRO A 115 -17.36 -13.97 -5.59
CA PRO A 115 -17.52 -14.46 -6.97
C PRO A 115 -17.61 -13.34 -8.01
N LEU A 116 -18.30 -12.23 -7.66
CA LEU A 116 -18.40 -11.04 -8.51
C LEU A 116 -17.02 -10.47 -8.87
N PHE A 117 -16.19 -10.21 -7.86
CA PHE A 117 -14.87 -9.60 -8.06
C PHE A 117 -13.90 -10.57 -8.75
N VAL A 118 -14.00 -11.87 -8.47
CA VAL A 118 -13.22 -12.89 -9.18
C VAL A 118 -13.58 -12.93 -10.66
N HIS A 119 -14.87 -12.86 -10.98
CA HIS A 119 -15.34 -12.87 -12.36
C HIS A 119 -14.84 -11.63 -13.12
N GLU A 120 -15.12 -10.43 -12.60
CA GLU A 120 -14.80 -9.15 -13.22
C GLU A 120 -13.28 -8.90 -13.33
N TRP A 121 -12.49 -9.48 -12.41
CA TRP A 121 -11.03 -9.35 -12.45
C TRP A 121 -10.40 -9.89 -13.74
N ASN A 122 -10.97 -10.93 -14.34
CA ASN A 122 -10.46 -11.49 -15.60
C ASN A 122 -10.44 -10.45 -16.73
N THR A 123 -11.43 -9.56 -16.74
CA THR A 123 -11.54 -8.47 -17.72
C THR A 123 -10.75 -7.26 -17.27
N LEU A 124 -10.92 -6.84 -16.01
CA LEU A 124 -10.41 -5.55 -15.51
C LEU A 124 -8.92 -5.55 -15.20
N ARG A 125 -8.28 -6.71 -15.03
CA ARG A 125 -6.83 -6.80 -14.74
C ARG A 125 -5.94 -6.11 -15.78
N VAL A 126 -6.42 -5.94 -17.02
CA VAL A 126 -5.67 -5.30 -18.11
C VAL A 126 -5.32 -3.84 -17.78
N GLU A 127 -6.22 -3.15 -17.06
CA GLU A 127 -6.01 -1.77 -16.61
C GLU A 127 -4.83 -1.65 -15.64
N PHE A 128 -4.53 -2.72 -14.90
CA PHE A 128 -3.50 -2.74 -13.87
C PHE A 128 -2.21 -3.43 -14.31
N THR A 129 -2.02 -3.68 -15.61
CA THR A 129 -0.85 -4.37 -16.18
C THR A 129 0.48 -3.69 -15.87
N PHE A 130 0.49 -2.36 -15.76
CA PHE A 130 1.67 -1.59 -15.36
C PHE A 130 2.04 -1.76 -13.87
N PHE A 131 1.20 -2.41 -13.07
CA PHE A 131 1.37 -2.57 -11.62
C PHE A 131 1.45 -4.07 -11.24
N PRO A 132 2.55 -4.77 -11.59
CA PRO A 132 2.64 -6.22 -11.43
C PRO A 132 2.55 -6.68 -9.97
N THR A 133 3.02 -5.89 -9.01
CA THR A 133 2.93 -6.18 -7.58
C THR A 133 1.48 -6.15 -7.09
N PHE A 134 0.68 -5.23 -7.64
CA PHE A 134 -0.75 -5.15 -7.33
C PHE A 134 -1.52 -6.31 -7.96
N LEU A 135 -1.20 -6.68 -9.20
CA LEU A 135 -1.76 -7.88 -9.83
C LEU A 135 -1.53 -9.13 -8.98
N ALA A 136 -0.27 -9.34 -8.55
CA ALA A 136 0.09 -10.48 -7.71
C ALA A 136 -0.63 -10.46 -6.35
N TYR A 137 -0.87 -9.26 -5.79
CA TYR A 137 -1.63 -9.08 -4.57
C TYR A 137 -3.10 -9.52 -4.74
N VAL A 138 -3.80 -9.03 -5.77
CA VAL A 138 -5.21 -9.43 -6.03
C VAL A 138 -5.29 -10.93 -6.34
N ASP A 139 -4.40 -11.46 -7.18
CA ASP A 139 -4.33 -12.88 -7.51
C ASP A 139 -4.06 -13.74 -6.26
N SER A 140 -3.31 -13.23 -5.27
CA SER A 140 -3.08 -13.95 -4.01
C SER A 140 -4.33 -14.02 -3.13
N ILE A 141 -5.17 -12.98 -3.16
CA ILE A 141 -6.43 -12.94 -2.42
C ILE A 141 -7.44 -13.91 -3.03
N GLN A 142 -7.59 -13.87 -4.36
CA GLN A 142 -8.60 -14.65 -5.07
C GLN A 142 -8.31 -16.16 -5.08
N ARG A 143 -7.04 -16.56 -4.98
CA ARG A 143 -6.66 -17.98 -4.85
C ARG A 143 -6.98 -18.59 -3.47
N GLY A 144 -7.43 -17.78 -2.51
CA GLY A 144 -7.79 -18.20 -1.16
C GLY A 144 -6.58 -18.52 -0.26
N PRO A 145 -6.82 -18.76 1.04
CA PRO A 145 -5.76 -18.90 2.05
C PRO A 145 -4.89 -20.17 1.95
N ALA A 146 -5.07 -21.01 0.94
CA ALA A 146 -4.36 -22.29 0.80
C ALA A 146 -2.84 -22.17 0.55
N ARG A 147 -2.25 -20.96 0.52
CA ARG A 147 -0.79 -20.74 0.45
C ARG A 147 -0.28 -19.58 1.31
N LEU A 148 -1.09 -19.08 2.25
CA LEU A 148 -0.70 -17.97 3.12
C LEU A 148 -0.92 -18.37 4.56
N ASN A 149 0.05 -19.12 5.08
CA ASN A 149 0.32 -19.19 6.50
C ASN A 149 0.40 -17.74 7.03
N PRO A 150 -0.51 -17.31 7.92
CA PRO A 150 -0.69 -15.90 8.27
C PRO A 150 0.55 -15.25 8.90
N ASP A 151 1.54 -16.05 9.34
CA ASP A 151 2.78 -15.55 9.92
C ASP A 151 4.00 -15.50 8.97
N MET A 152 3.96 -16.06 7.75
CA MET A 152 5.19 -16.28 6.96
C MET A 152 5.35 -15.50 5.65
N ALA A 153 4.31 -14.90 5.08
CA ALA A 153 4.46 -14.16 3.81
C ALA A 153 4.90 -12.69 3.99
N ILE A 154 4.65 -12.12 5.17
CA ILE A 154 5.06 -10.73 5.48
C ILE A 154 6.59 -10.63 5.59
N LEU A 155 7.30 -11.73 5.89
CA LEU A 155 8.75 -11.74 6.03
C LEU A 155 9.51 -12.09 4.74
N ARG A 156 8.91 -12.84 3.79
CA ARG A 156 9.58 -13.18 2.52
C ARG A 156 9.46 -12.09 1.44
N GLY A 157 8.41 -11.27 1.47
CA GLY A 157 8.33 -10.07 0.62
C GLY A 157 9.35 -8.99 1.00
N ILE A 158 9.67 -8.86 2.29
CA ILE A 158 10.69 -7.91 2.77
C ILE A 158 12.10 -8.36 2.35
N ALA A 159 12.35 -9.66 2.24
CA ALA A 159 13.63 -10.19 1.73
C ALA A 159 13.82 -9.93 0.21
N ALA A 160 12.76 -9.98 -0.59
CA ALA A 160 12.82 -9.67 -2.03
C ALA A 160 12.92 -8.16 -2.32
N ILE A 161 12.33 -7.30 -1.49
CA ILE A 161 12.45 -5.84 -1.59
C ILE A 161 13.88 -5.37 -1.25
N GLY A 162 14.59 -6.08 -0.37
CA GLY A 162 16.03 -5.85 -0.13
C GLY A 162 16.90 -6.09 -1.37
N ALA A 163 16.58 -7.12 -2.15
CA ALA A 163 17.32 -7.51 -3.36
C ALA A 163 17.05 -6.60 -4.57
N TRP A 164 15.88 -5.95 -4.64
CA TRP A 164 15.58 -5.00 -5.73
C TRP A 164 16.13 -3.58 -5.44
N ARG A 165 16.26 -3.21 -4.16
CA ARG A 165 16.88 -1.92 -3.74
C ARG A 165 18.40 -1.90 -3.95
N SER A 166 19.07 -3.07 -3.95
CA SER A 166 20.50 -3.19 -4.30
C SER A 166 20.77 -3.16 -5.80
N PHE A 167 19.79 -3.52 -6.64
CA PHE A 167 19.92 -3.44 -8.10
C PHE A 167 19.90 -1.99 -8.64
N ARG A 168 19.33 -1.04 -7.88
CA ARG A 168 19.31 0.40 -8.22
C ARG A 168 20.51 1.21 -7.70
N ARG A 169 21.48 0.56 -7.03
CA ARG A 169 22.71 1.19 -6.54
C ARG A 169 23.93 0.29 -6.80
N LYS A 170 24.49 0.38 -8.01
CA LYS A 170 25.95 0.37 -8.25
C LYS A 170 26.27 0.91 -9.66
N PRO A 171 27.51 1.38 -9.89
CA PRO A 171 27.79 2.73 -10.34
C PRO A 171 28.09 2.80 -11.85
N SER A 172 27.82 3.95 -12.44
CA SER A 172 28.42 4.31 -13.74
C SER A 172 29.93 4.45 -13.54
N ALA A 173 30.69 3.48 -14.04
CA ALA A 173 32.12 3.56 -14.21
C ALA A 173 32.49 2.82 -15.50
N ALA A 174 32.54 3.56 -16.60
CA ALA A 174 33.44 3.33 -17.73
C ALA A 174 33.22 4.43 -18.78
N HIS A 175 33.70 5.66 -18.49
CA HIS A 175 34.12 6.54 -19.56
C HIS A 175 35.49 6.02 -20.01
N ARG A 176 35.47 5.14 -21.01
CA ARG A 176 36.68 4.71 -21.69
C ARG A 176 36.91 5.74 -22.79
N ASP A 177 37.87 6.63 -22.55
CA ASP A 177 38.43 7.52 -23.57
C ASP A 177 38.88 6.69 -24.77
N SER A 178 38.13 6.79 -25.86
CA SER A 178 38.55 6.37 -27.18
C SER A 178 39.29 7.55 -27.82
N SER A 179 40.61 7.55 -27.69
CA SER A 179 41.50 8.40 -28.45
C SER A 179 41.43 8.06 -29.94
N VAL A 180 41.13 9.09 -30.73
CA VAL A 180 41.78 9.50 -31.99
C VAL A 180 42.25 8.38 -32.94
N GLY A 181 41.54 8.27 -34.05
CA GLY A 181 41.98 7.59 -35.28
C GLY A 181 41.35 8.28 -36.48
N SER A 182 41.93 9.40 -36.88
CA SER A 182 41.67 10.06 -38.17
C SER A 182 42.33 9.25 -39.28
N ASP A 183 41.55 8.80 -40.27
CA ASP A 183 42.02 8.69 -41.66
C ASP A 183 40.81 8.50 -42.60
N PHE A 184 40.55 9.53 -43.41
CA PHE A 184 39.69 9.47 -44.59
C PHE A 184 40.59 9.75 -45.80
N PRO A 185 40.58 8.90 -46.85
CA PRO A 185 41.37 9.17 -48.04
C PRO A 185 40.55 9.96 -49.07
N ARG A 186 41.10 11.10 -49.50
CA ARG A 186 41.12 11.57 -50.90
C ARG A 186 42.32 12.50 -51.11
#